data_AF-A0A2T7TFE6-F1
#
_entry.id   AF-A0A2T7TFE6-F1
#
_cell.length_a   1.000
_cell.length_b   1.000
_cell.length_c   1.000
_cell.angle_alpha   90.00
_cell.angle_beta   90.00
_cell.angle_gamma   90.00
#
_symmetry.space_group_name_H-M   'P 1'
#
loop_
_entity.id
_entity.type
_entity.pdbx_description
1 polymer ?
#
loop_
_entity_poly.entity_id
_entity_poly.type
_entity_poly.pdbx_seq_one_letter_code
_entity_poly.pdbx_strand_id
1 'polypeptide(L)'
;MALQPGERGMILCIRFHSGPELQGGGGSGATLPALVGLIEDISPAVQALPPDTALVDVRGAERYFGQDAAGIASVLRVRALAHLGTGCTIGVAPTPMLARMAVRRAAPGTTLVVADDGRAIERFLEPGRVGELPGVGAATARALRAYGLDTIGKTAAVPLSTLQRITGVRMGRELYEKAHGVDRTGVATNAAARSLAAERTFSRDELDQERHRRALLSITEELGVRMRGTDQVCRSLTLTVRYADRSTTTRTRALTEPTAHSAALAGVAYRIHESLGLQRARVRALSVRAEGLVPAEHATHQLTLDPADDRARRIEAVADRARAKFGPRAIVPGSLAA
;
A
#
# COMPACT_ATOMS: atom_id res chain seq x y z
N MET A 1 2.39 18.91 23.20
CA MET A 1 3.83 19.20 23.41
C MET A 1 4.53 18.97 22.08
N ALA A 2 4.88 20.03 21.34
CA ALA A 2 5.59 19.90 20.07
C ALA A 2 7.06 19.63 20.37
N LEU A 3 7.58 18.48 19.93
CA LEU A 3 9.00 18.14 20.03
C LEU A 3 9.83 19.19 19.28
N GLN A 4 10.88 19.70 19.94
CA GLN A 4 11.81 20.70 19.41
C GLN A 4 12.49 20.18 18.12
N PRO A 5 12.78 21.05 17.13
CA PRO A 5 13.59 20.71 15.96
C PRO A 5 15.02 20.37 16.45
N GLY A 6 15.50 19.15 16.20
CA GLY A 6 16.75 18.62 16.74
C GLY A 6 16.65 17.38 17.64
N GLU A 7 15.48 17.06 18.22
CA GLU A 7 15.23 15.79 18.92
C GLU A 7 14.47 14.76 18.05
N ARG A 8 14.06 15.17 16.85
CA ARG A 8 13.37 14.32 15.89
C ARG A 8 14.41 13.62 15.03
N GLY A 9 14.78 12.39 15.36
CA GLY A 9 15.64 11.66 14.43
C GLY A 9 14.92 11.28 13.15
N MET A 10 15.74 10.89 12.18
CA MET A 10 15.37 10.92 10.78
C MET A 10 14.57 9.68 10.39
N ILE A 11 13.76 9.84 9.35
CA ILE A 11 12.99 8.80 8.70
C ILE A 11 13.58 8.55 7.32
N LEU A 12 13.79 7.28 6.98
CA LEU A 12 14.11 6.81 5.64
C LEU A 12 12.83 6.34 4.97
N CYS A 13 12.53 6.87 3.79
CA CYS A 13 11.64 6.21 2.84
C CYS A 13 12.52 5.52 1.81
N ILE A 14 12.30 4.23 1.59
CA ILE A 14 13.11 3.41 0.69
C ILE A 14 12.17 2.89 -0.39
N ARG A 15 12.50 3.13 -1.66
CA ARG A 15 11.79 2.56 -2.81
C ARG A 15 12.76 1.67 -3.57
N PHE A 16 12.44 0.38 -3.63
CA PHE A 16 13.24 -0.58 -4.38
C PHE A 16 12.84 -0.56 -5.85
N HIS A 17 13.82 -0.69 -6.75
CA HIS A 17 13.52 -0.80 -8.17
C HIS A 17 13.35 -2.27 -8.50
N SER A 18 12.17 -2.70 -8.92
CA SER A 18 12.07 -3.97 -9.63
C SER A 18 12.98 -3.86 -10.86
N GLY A 19 14.09 -4.60 -10.89
CA GLY A 19 15.05 -4.50 -11.98
C GLY A 19 14.39 -4.80 -13.33
N PRO A 20 14.91 -4.25 -14.45
CA PRO A 20 14.67 -4.88 -15.74
C PRO A 20 15.27 -6.29 -15.66
N GLU A 21 14.68 -7.25 -16.37
CA GLU A 21 15.29 -8.56 -16.61
C GLU A 21 16.72 -8.36 -17.11
N LEU A 22 17.69 -8.42 -16.19
CA LEU A 22 19.10 -8.54 -16.55
C LEU A 22 19.21 -9.91 -17.21
N GLN A 23 19.49 -9.88 -18.50
CA GLN A 23 19.57 -11.03 -19.39
C GLN A 23 20.34 -12.19 -18.74
N GLY A 24 19.71 -13.36 -18.73
CA GLY A 24 20.37 -14.65 -18.51
C GLY A 24 20.53 -15.10 -17.05
N GLY A 25 19.43 -15.56 -16.43
CA GLY A 25 19.48 -16.35 -15.20
C GLY A 25 18.26 -16.12 -14.31
N GLY A 26 17.50 -17.18 -14.02
CA GLY A 26 16.23 -17.15 -13.30
C GLY A 26 16.30 -16.72 -11.82
N GLY A 27 16.66 -15.46 -11.58
CA GLY A 27 16.60 -14.82 -10.27
C GLY A 27 15.20 -14.26 -10.01
N SER A 28 14.50 -14.84 -9.03
CA SER A 28 13.24 -14.31 -8.49
C SER A 28 13.44 -12.85 -8.06
N GLY A 29 12.70 -11.91 -8.65
CA GLY A 29 12.70 -10.52 -8.20
C GLY A 29 12.47 -10.45 -6.69
N ALA A 30 13.22 -9.58 -6.00
CA ALA A 30 13.13 -9.47 -4.55
C ALA A 30 11.70 -9.10 -4.13
N THR A 31 11.10 -9.94 -3.28
CA THR A 31 9.74 -9.74 -2.78
C THR A 31 9.77 -8.76 -1.60
N LEU A 32 8.67 -8.01 -1.39
CA LEU A 32 8.56 -7.07 -0.27
C LEU A 32 8.94 -7.67 1.10
N PRO A 33 8.63 -8.94 1.43
CA PRO A 33 9.12 -9.58 2.66
C PRO A 33 10.64 -9.66 2.76
N ALA A 34 11.35 -10.01 1.68
CA ALA A 34 12.81 -10.08 1.70
C ALA A 34 13.44 -8.69 1.86
N LEU A 35 12.81 -7.67 1.24
CA LEU A 35 13.20 -6.27 1.38
C LEU A 35 13.02 -5.78 2.83
N VAL A 36 11.88 -6.10 3.44
CA VAL A 36 11.58 -5.75 4.83
C VAL A 36 12.55 -6.44 5.79
N GLY A 37 12.84 -7.74 5.61
CA GLY A 37 13.80 -8.45 6.46
C GLY A 37 15.20 -7.81 6.45
N LEU A 38 15.71 -7.41 5.29
CA LEU A 38 16.99 -6.70 5.19
C LEU A 38 16.99 -5.35 5.93
N ILE A 39 15.86 -4.66 5.92
CA ILE A 39 15.70 -3.39 6.63
C ILE A 39 15.60 -3.63 8.15
N GLU A 40 14.90 -4.67 8.58
CA GLU A 40 14.72 -5.03 9.99
C GLU A 40 16.06 -5.35 10.69
N ASP A 41 17.06 -5.84 9.95
CA ASP A 41 18.44 -6.01 10.44
C ASP A 41 19.13 -4.68 10.83
N ILE A 42 18.62 -3.54 10.33
CA ILE A 42 19.17 -2.21 10.60
C ILE A 42 18.32 -1.47 11.64
N SER A 43 16.99 -1.52 11.50
CA SER A 43 16.08 -0.92 12.48
C SER A 43 14.83 -1.78 12.60
N PRO A 44 14.37 -2.10 13.82
CA PRO A 44 13.11 -2.81 14.02
C PRO A 44 11.89 -1.91 13.71
N ALA A 45 12.09 -0.60 13.55
CA ALA A 45 11.01 0.35 13.35
C ALA A 45 10.67 0.53 11.87
N VAL A 46 10.12 -0.53 11.26
CA VAL A 46 9.79 -0.60 9.82
C VAL A 46 8.28 -0.60 9.59
N GLN A 47 7.84 0.17 8.60
CA GLN A 47 6.50 0.13 8.05
C GLN A 47 6.57 -0.20 6.56
N ALA A 48 6.10 -1.39 6.19
CA ALA A 48 5.98 -1.79 4.79
C ALA A 48 4.87 -0.99 4.09
N LEU A 49 5.18 -0.46 2.91
CA LEU A 49 4.26 0.26 2.03
C LEU A 49 4.26 -0.43 0.64
N PRO A 50 3.40 -1.45 0.43
CA PRO A 50 3.31 -2.13 -0.85
C PRO A 50 3.08 -1.14 -2.02
N PRO A 51 3.60 -1.41 -3.22
CA PRO A 51 4.21 -2.68 -3.63
C PRO A 51 5.71 -2.85 -3.28
N ASP A 52 6.47 -1.77 -3.26
CA ASP A 52 7.95 -1.77 -3.33
C ASP A 52 8.62 -0.78 -2.37
N THR A 53 7.84 -0.19 -1.46
CA THR A 53 8.28 0.91 -0.61
C THR A 53 8.26 0.51 0.87
N ALA A 54 9.18 1.06 1.67
CA ALA A 54 9.15 0.95 3.12
C ALA A 54 9.50 2.30 3.76
N LEU A 55 8.92 2.56 4.93
CA LEU A 55 9.33 3.63 5.84
C LEU A 55 10.08 3.04 7.02
N VAL A 56 11.14 3.70 7.44
CA VAL A 56 12.04 3.23 8.49
C VAL A 56 12.38 4.40 9.38
N ASP A 57 12.18 4.22 10.67
CA ASP A 57 12.68 5.15 11.67
C ASP A 57 14.09 4.71 12.08
N VAL A 58 15.09 5.56 11.83
CA VAL A 58 16.50 5.23 12.09
C VAL A 58 17.03 5.86 13.37
N ARG A 59 16.18 6.47 14.20
CA ARG A 59 16.58 7.09 15.49
C ARG A 59 17.45 6.18 16.36
N GLY A 60 17.06 4.92 16.50
CA GLY A 60 17.81 3.92 17.26
C GLY A 60 19.07 3.45 16.53
N ALA A 61 18.96 3.28 15.21
CA ALA A 61 20.03 2.81 14.35
C ALA A 61 21.19 3.82 14.26
N GLU A 62 20.91 5.12 14.19
CA GLU A 62 21.95 6.17 14.17
C GLU A 62 22.86 6.08 15.40
N ARG A 63 22.27 5.87 16.57
CA ARG A 63 23.02 5.70 17.83
C ARG A 63 23.78 4.38 17.88
N TYR A 64 23.15 3.29 17.43
CA TYR A 64 23.75 1.96 17.49
C TYR A 64 24.94 1.79 16.53
N PHE A 65 24.79 2.27 15.29
CA PHE A 65 25.84 2.17 14.27
C PHE A 65 26.85 3.32 14.31
N GLY A 66 26.58 4.39 15.07
CA GLY A 66 27.44 5.58 15.11
C GLY A 66 27.53 6.29 13.76
N GLN A 67 26.46 6.23 12.96
CA GLN A 67 26.37 6.85 11.64
C GLN A 67 25.15 7.76 11.57
N ASP A 68 25.22 8.80 10.76
CA ASP A 68 24.04 9.60 10.44
C ASP A 68 23.08 8.84 9.51
N ALA A 69 21.85 9.30 9.40
CA ALA A 69 20.84 8.70 8.55
C ALA A 69 21.26 8.58 7.07
N ALA A 70 22.13 9.47 6.57
CA ALA A 70 22.68 9.40 5.22
C ALA A 70 23.70 8.25 5.06
N GLY A 71 24.54 8.03 6.08
CA GLY A 71 25.44 6.88 6.18
C GLY A 71 24.66 5.56 6.22
N ILE A 72 23.61 5.49 7.05
CA ILE A 72 22.72 4.32 7.13
C ILE A 72 22.05 4.05 5.78
N ALA A 73 21.53 5.09 5.10
CA ALA A 73 20.96 4.96 3.77
C ALA A 73 21.98 4.40 2.76
N SER A 74 23.25 4.82 2.86
CA SER A 74 24.32 4.33 1.99
C SER A 74 24.62 2.85 2.23
N VAL A 75 24.71 2.43 3.50
CA VAL A 75 24.86 1.02 3.88
C VAL A 75 23.69 0.19 3.34
N LEU A 76 22.46 0.70 3.47
CA LEU A 76 21.26 0.01 3.04
C LEU A 76 21.22 -0.18 1.51
N ARG A 77 21.64 0.83 0.73
CA ARG A 77 21.77 0.72 -0.74
C ARG A 77 22.76 -0.38 -1.14
N VAL A 78 23.92 -0.42 -0.49
CA VAL A 78 24.96 -1.44 -0.76
C VAL A 78 24.45 -2.83 -0.40
N ARG A 79 23.83 -2.99 0.78
CA ARG A 79 23.26 -4.27 1.22
C ARG A 79 22.13 -4.75 0.30
N ALA A 80 21.22 -3.86 -0.08
CA ALA A 80 20.12 -4.19 -1.00
C ALA A 80 20.64 -4.71 -2.35
N LEU A 81 21.69 -4.08 -2.88
CA LEU A 81 22.31 -4.52 -4.12
C LEU A 81 23.05 -5.86 -3.94
N ALA A 82 23.82 -6.02 -2.87
CA ALA A 82 24.63 -7.22 -2.62
C ALA A 82 23.80 -8.47 -2.28
N HIS A 83 22.76 -8.34 -1.45
CA HIS A 83 21.97 -9.47 -0.96
C HIS A 83 20.74 -9.76 -1.83
N LEU A 84 20.12 -8.73 -2.42
CA LEU A 84 18.85 -8.86 -3.13
C LEU A 84 18.97 -8.52 -4.62
N GLY A 85 20.17 -8.21 -5.12
CA GLY A 85 20.40 -7.83 -6.52
C GLY A 85 19.64 -6.59 -6.96
N THR A 86 19.15 -5.78 -6.01
CA THR A 86 18.14 -4.75 -6.25
C THR A 86 18.65 -3.38 -5.81
N GLY A 87 18.71 -2.44 -6.75
CA GLY A 87 18.98 -1.04 -6.39
C GLY A 87 17.79 -0.44 -5.64
N CYS A 88 18.03 0.60 -4.83
CA CYS A 88 16.96 1.39 -4.22
C CYS A 88 17.24 2.89 -4.26
N THR A 89 16.16 3.67 -4.27
CA THR A 89 16.17 5.13 -4.10
C THR A 89 15.71 5.44 -2.69
N ILE A 90 16.47 6.28 -1.98
CA ILE A 90 16.20 6.58 -0.57
C ILE A 90 15.97 8.08 -0.38
N GLY A 91 14.96 8.43 0.38
CA GLY A 91 14.68 9.79 0.83
C GLY A 91 14.83 9.83 2.33
N VAL A 92 15.70 10.70 2.83
CA VAL A 92 15.99 10.87 4.25
C VAL A 92 15.40 12.21 4.66
N ALA A 93 14.52 12.23 5.66
CA ALA A 93 13.93 13.47 6.13
C ALA A 93 13.42 13.36 7.59
N PRO A 94 13.08 14.48 8.26
CA PRO A 94 12.64 14.48 9.66
C PRO A 94 11.23 13.92 9.88
N THR A 95 10.44 13.79 8.81
CA THR A 95 9.06 13.28 8.88
C THR A 95 8.77 12.29 7.75
N PRO A 96 7.82 11.34 7.95
CA PRO A 96 7.42 10.40 6.91
C PRO A 96 6.92 11.08 5.63
N MET A 97 6.15 12.16 5.74
CA MET A 97 5.74 12.97 4.59
C MET A 97 6.93 13.45 3.77
N LEU A 98 7.89 14.11 4.41
CA LEU A 98 9.04 14.69 3.73
C LEU A 98 9.93 13.59 3.13
N ALA A 99 10.11 12.46 3.83
CA ALA A 99 10.91 11.33 3.34
C ALA A 99 10.30 10.74 2.06
N ARG A 100 8.96 10.59 2.01
CA ARG A 100 8.24 10.13 0.81
C ARG A 100 8.34 11.12 -0.34
N MET A 101 8.28 12.41 -0.06
CA MET A 101 8.47 13.45 -1.07
C MET A 101 9.91 13.46 -1.59
N ALA A 102 10.89 13.30 -0.69
CA ALA A 102 12.31 13.24 -1.03
C ALA A 102 12.59 12.06 -1.97
N VAL A 103 12.09 10.86 -1.62
CA VAL A 103 12.15 9.69 -2.52
C VAL A 103 11.59 10.00 -3.90
N ARG A 104 10.43 10.65 -3.99
CA ARG A 104 9.76 10.95 -5.28
C ARG A 104 10.58 11.91 -6.16
N ARG A 105 11.36 12.79 -5.56
CA ARG A 105 12.17 13.80 -6.26
C ARG A 105 13.61 13.36 -6.49
N ALA A 106 14.08 12.37 -5.75
CA ALA A 106 15.39 11.78 -5.95
C ALA A 106 15.49 11.11 -7.32
N ALA A 107 16.67 11.18 -7.92
CA ALA A 107 16.98 10.40 -9.12
C ALA A 107 16.99 8.90 -8.80
N PRO A 108 16.60 8.01 -9.73
CA PRO A 108 16.65 6.57 -9.51
C PRO A 108 18.03 6.11 -9.03
N GLY A 109 18.06 5.30 -7.99
CA GLY A 109 19.29 4.77 -7.42
C GLY A 109 20.07 5.76 -6.57
N THR A 110 19.52 6.92 -6.19
CA THR A 110 20.21 7.92 -5.37
C THR A 110 19.58 8.10 -4.00
N THR A 111 20.27 8.82 -3.12
CA THR A 111 19.75 9.26 -1.82
C THR A 111 19.53 10.76 -1.84
N LEU A 112 18.32 11.22 -1.49
CA LEU A 112 18.04 12.65 -1.28
C LEU A 112 17.79 12.92 0.21
N VAL A 113 18.57 13.83 0.79
CA VAL A 113 18.49 14.19 2.21
C VAL A 113 17.86 15.56 2.36
N VAL A 114 16.84 15.66 3.20
CA VAL A 114 16.24 16.90 3.68
C VAL A 114 16.61 17.05 5.14
N ALA A 115 17.43 18.05 5.48
CA ALA A 115 17.88 18.28 6.85
C ALA A 115 16.72 18.66 7.79
N ASP A 116 16.85 18.37 9.09
CA ASP A 116 15.94 18.85 10.15
C ASP A 116 16.23 20.33 10.49
N ASP A 117 16.16 21.19 9.47
CA ASP A 117 16.28 22.64 9.59
C ASP A 117 15.07 23.30 8.92
N GLY A 118 14.44 24.24 9.62
CA GLY A 118 13.21 24.90 9.14
C GLY A 118 13.39 25.52 7.76
N ARG A 119 14.53 26.18 7.50
CA ARG A 119 14.81 26.79 6.19
C ARG A 119 15.10 25.75 5.12
N ALA A 120 15.78 24.66 5.45
CA ALA A 120 15.98 23.54 4.52
C ALA A 120 14.65 22.89 4.12
N ILE A 121 13.74 22.69 5.07
CA ILE A 121 12.39 22.14 4.82
C ILE A 121 11.57 23.09 3.95
N GLU A 122 11.57 24.39 4.27
CA GLU A 122 10.88 25.41 3.47
C GLU A 122 11.38 25.42 2.02
N ARG A 123 12.70 25.50 1.81
CA ARG A 123 13.31 25.48 0.46
C ARG A 123 13.00 24.20 -0.30
N PHE A 124 12.95 23.07 0.41
CA PHE A 124 12.56 21.81 -0.20
C PHE A 124 11.08 21.87 -0.64
N LEU A 125 10.17 22.35 0.20
CA LEU A 125 8.74 22.33 -0.10
C LEU A 125 8.31 23.37 -1.13
N GLU A 126 8.84 24.59 -1.06
CA GLU A 126 8.44 25.77 -1.84
C GLU A 126 8.18 25.52 -3.34
N PRO A 127 9.10 24.89 -4.11
CA PRO A 127 8.92 24.68 -5.54
C PRO A 127 7.93 23.57 -5.90
N GLY A 128 7.52 22.75 -4.92
CA GLY A 128 6.62 21.62 -5.16
C GLY A 128 5.22 22.05 -5.57
N ARG A 129 4.57 21.24 -6.41
CA ARG A 129 3.15 21.43 -6.69
C ARG A 129 2.32 21.04 -5.48
N VAL A 130 1.20 21.74 -5.25
CA VAL A 130 0.34 21.44 -4.08
C VAL A 130 -0.21 20.01 -4.07
N GLY A 131 -0.37 19.39 -5.26
CA GLY A 131 -0.78 18.00 -5.40
C GLY A 131 0.28 16.96 -5.04
N GLU A 132 1.53 17.36 -4.81
CA GLU A 132 2.58 16.47 -4.29
C GLU A 132 2.43 16.20 -2.79
N LEU A 133 1.72 17.08 -2.06
CA LEU A 133 1.47 16.89 -0.63
C LEU A 133 0.59 15.65 -0.42
N PRO A 134 1.03 14.68 0.41
CA PRO A 134 0.21 13.51 0.74
C PRO A 134 -1.14 13.90 1.33
N GLY A 135 -2.22 13.35 0.76
CA GLY A 135 -3.60 13.64 1.16
C GLY A 135 -4.26 14.76 0.33
N VAL A 136 -3.54 15.46 -0.53
CA VAL A 136 -4.13 16.40 -1.50
C VAL A 136 -4.50 15.64 -2.76
N GLY A 137 -5.79 15.33 -2.92
CA GLY A 137 -6.33 14.68 -4.11
C GLY A 137 -6.42 15.62 -5.32
N ALA A 138 -6.66 15.06 -6.50
CA ALA A 138 -6.77 15.82 -7.76
C ALA A 138 -7.85 16.92 -7.72
N ALA A 139 -8.97 16.66 -7.02
CA ALA A 139 -10.05 17.64 -6.85
C ALA A 139 -9.61 18.83 -5.98
N THR A 140 -9.03 18.57 -4.81
CA THR A 140 -8.51 19.59 -3.90
C THR A 140 -7.41 20.41 -4.58
N ALA A 141 -6.49 19.75 -5.28
CA ALA A 141 -5.43 20.43 -6.03
C ALA A 141 -6.01 21.32 -7.15
N ARG A 142 -7.10 20.89 -7.82
CA ARG A 142 -7.79 21.69 -8.84
C ARG A 142 -8.48 22.91 -8.23
N ALA A 143 -9.15 22.74 -7.09
CA ALA A 143 -9.76 23.84 -6.36
C ALA A 143 -8.71 24.89 -5.97
N LEU A 144 -7.61 24.47 -5.35
CA LEU A 144 -6.51 25.38 -4.96
C LEU A 144 -5.90 26.12 -6.16
N ARG A 145 -5.68 25.42 -7.29
CA ARG A 145 -5.20 26.05 -8.53
C ARG A 145 -6.16 27.10 -9.08
N ALA A 146 -7.47 26.93 -8.93
CA ALA A 146 -8.45 27.94 -9.36
C ALA A 146 -8.31 29.27 -8.58
N TYR A 147 -7.73 29.22 -7.38
CA TYR A 147 -7.37 30.40 -6.57
C TYR A 147 -5.91 30.83 -6.74
N GLY A 148 -5.19 30.33 -7.74
CA GLY A 148 -3.78 30.65 -7.98
C GLY A 148 -2.79 29.97 -7.01
N LEU A 149 -3.26 28.98 -6.22
CA LEU A 149 -2.45 28.23 -5.26
C LEU A 149 -1.96 26.92 -5.90
N ASP A 150 -1.05 27.05 -6.86
CA ASP A 150 -0.46 25.94 -7.63
C ASP A 150 0.75 25.30 -6.94
N THR A 151 1.52 26.07 -6.16
CA THR A 151 2.71 25.60 -5.44
C THR A 151 2.48 25.48 -3.93
N ILE A 152 3.29 24.66 -3.28
CA ILE A 152 3.29 24.51 -1.82
C ILE A 152 3.69 25.83 -1.16
N GLY A 153 4.69 26.53 -1.70
CA GLY A 153 5.11 27.85 -1.19
C GLY A 153 3.99 28.88 -1.20
N LYS A 154 3.25 29.00 -2.31
CA LYS A 154 2.06 29.87 -2.38
C LYS A 154 0.98 29.47 -1.39
N THR A 155 0.78 28.16 -1.20
CA THR A 155 -0.21 27.65 -0.24
C THR A 155 0.21 27.95 1.20
N ALA A 156 1.50 27.85 1.53
CA ALA A 156 2.05 28.16 2.85
C ALA A 156 1.93 29.65 3.20
N ALA A 157 2.10 30.54 2.21
CA ALA A 157 1.98 31.98 2.39
C ALA A 157 0.54 32.48 2.66
N VAL A 158 -0.48 31.63 2.44
CA VAL A 158 -1.89 32.01 2.60
C VAL A 158 -2.35 31.77 4.05
N PRO A 159 -3.14 32.69 4.65
CA PRO A 159 -3.72 32.48 5.97
C PRO A 159 -4.56 31.20 6.06
N LEU A 160 -4.45 30.50 7.20
CA LEU A 160 -5.20 29.27 7.47
C LEU A 160 -6.71 29.41 7.22
N SER A 161 -7.30 30.55 7.62
CA SER A 161 -8.74 30.81 7.43
C SER A 161 -9.17 30.77 5.96
N THR A 162 -8.32 31.24 5.04
CA THR A 162 -8.56 31.19 3.60
C THR A 162 -8.50 29.76 3.09
N LEU A 163 -7.49 28.97 3.49
CA LEU A 163 -7.41 27.55 3.12
C LEU A 163 -8.62 26.75 3.61
N GLN A 164 -9.11 27.06 4.81
CA GLN A 164 -10.31 26.43 5.38
C GLN A 164 -11.59 26.80 4.62
N ARG A 165 -11.72 28.02 4.09
CA ARG A 165 -12.84 28.41 3.23
C ARG A 165 -12.85 27.66 1.91
N ILE A 166 -11.67 27.40 1.33
CA ILE A 166 -11.54 26.69 0.04
C ILE A 166 -11.76 25.18 0.19
N THR A 167 -11.19 24.57 1.24
CA THR A 167 -11.09 23.10 1.36
C THR A 167 -11.87 22.50 2.53
N GLY A 168 -12.46 23.32 3.38
CA GLY A 168 -13.10 22.92 4.63
C GLY A 168 -12.17 23.00 5.85
N VAL A 169 -12.75 23.07 7.05
CA VAL A 169 -12.02 23.36 8.31
C VAL A 169 -10.90 22.35 8.59
N ARG A 170 -11.21 21.06 8.51
CA ARG A 170 -10.26 19.97 8.80
C ARG A 170 -9.16 19.92 7.76
N MET A 171 -9.53 19.83 6.48
CA MET A 171 -8.56 19.70 5.38
C MET A 171 -7.68 20.95 5.26
N GLY A 172 -8.24 22.15 5.46
CA GLY A 172 -7.48 23.39 5.42
C GLY A 172 -6.41 23.45 6.51
N ARG A 173 -6.72 22.95 7.72
CA ARG A 173 -5.72 22.81 8.80
C ARG A 173 -4.63 21.80 8.45
N GLU A 174 -5.02 20.61 7.98
CA GLU A 174 -4.04 19.57 7.59
C GLU A 174 -3.15 20.05 6.43
N LEU A 175 -3.72 20.77 5.46
CA LEU A 175 -3.00 21.35 4.32
C LEU A 175 -2.01 22.42 4.78
N TYR A 176 -2.44 23.33 5.66
CA TYR A 176 -1.58 24.38 6.20
C TYR A 176 -0.38 23.80 6.95
N GLU A 177 -0.61 22.83 7.83
CA GLU A 177 0.46 22.15 8.58
C GLU A 177 1.44 21.45 7.63
N LYS A 178 0.95 20.69 6.66
CA LYS A 178 1.79 19.99 5.68
C LYS A 178 2.58 20.94 4.78
N ALA A 179 2.00 22.07 4.39
CA ALA A 179 2.69 23.09 3.59
C ALA A 179 3.88 23.71 4.35
N HIS A 180 3.86 23.68 5.69
CA HIS A 180 4.96 24.10 6.56
C HIS A 180 5.83 22.91 7.03
N GLY A 181 5.73 21.75 6.38
CA GLY A 181 6.53 20.57 6.74
C GLY A 181 6.12 19.88 8.03
N VAL A 182 5.01 20.28 8.65
CA VAL A 182 4.50 19.68 9.88
C VAL A 182 3.68 18.45 9.52
N ASP A 183 4.22 17.28 9.89
CA ASP A 183 3.54 15.99 9.78
C ASP A 183 3.58 15.31 11.16
N ARG A 184 2.39 15.00 11.69
CA ARG A 184 2.23 14.34 12.98
C ARG A 184 2.21 12.82 12.87
N THR A 185 2.30 12.27 11.65
CA THR A 185 2.32 10.83 11.46
C THR A 185 3.68 10.25 11.83
N GLY A 186 3.66 9.15 12.58
CA GLY A 186 4.85 8.36 12.88
C GLY A 186 4.96 7.15 11.94
N VAL A 187 6.13 6.51 11.96
CA VAL A 187 6.30 5.19 11.32
C VAL A 187 5.51 4.17 12.14
N ALA A 188 4.49 3.57 11.52
CA ALA A 188 3.63 2.60 12.19
C ALA A 188 4.28 1.22 12.09
N THR A 189 5.08 0.88 13.12
CA THR A 189 5.72 -0.43 13.24
C THR A 189 4.67 -1.51 13.38
N ASN A 190 4.86 -2.62 12.66
CA ASN A 190 3.93 -3.76 12.70
C ASN A 190 2.46 -3.41 12.36
N ALA A 191 2.24 -2.34 11.59
CA ALA A 191 0.90 -2.01 11.12
C ALA A 191 0.43 -3.12 10.18
N ALA A 192 -0.42 -4.02 10.69
CA ALA A 192 -1.19 -4.94 9.86
C ALA A 192 -1.72 -4.16 8.65
N ALA A 193 -1.45 -4.67 7.44
CA ALA A 193 -1.93 -4.03 6.22
C ALA A 193 -3.42 -3.70 6.42
N ARG A 194 -3.82 -2.44 6.29
CA ARG A 194 -5.24 -2.08 6.53
C ARG A 194 -6.17 -2.71 5.50
N SER A 195 -5.60 -3.10 4.37
CA SER A 195 -6.28 -3.75 3.27
C SER A 195 -5.32 -4.55 2.39
N LEU A 196 -5.80 -5.63 1.80
CA LEU A 196 -5.13 -6.38 0.73
C LEU A 196 -5.98 -6.30 -0.54
N ALA A 197 -5.35 -6.15 -1.70
CA ALA A 197 -6.07 -6.09 -2.98
C ALA A 197 -5.40 -6.97 -4.03
N ALA A 198 -6.22 -7.50 -4.93
CA ALA A 198 -5.77 -8.19 -6.13
C ALA A 198 -6.65 -7.76 -7.32
N GLU A 199 -6.07 -7.77 -8.51
CA GLU A 199 -6.75 -7.40 -9.76
C GLU A 199 -6.54 -8.49 -10.81
N ARG A 200 -7.54 -8.68 -11.67
CA ARG A 200 -7.42 -9.39 -12.94
C ARG A 200 -7.84 -8.45 -14.05
N THR A 201 -6.93 -8.23 -15.00
CA THR A 201 -7.21 -7.50 -16.24
C THR A 201 -7.43 -8.50 -17.36
N PHE A 202 -8.47 -8.29 -18.17
CA PHE A 202 -8.76 -9.11 -19.35
C PHE A 202 -7.97 -8.62 -20.57
N SER A 203 -7.56 -9.54 -21.44
CA SER A 203 -6.82 -9.24 -22.67
C SER A 203 -7.69 -8.55 -23.73
N ARG A 204 -9.00 -8.82 -23.72
CA ARG A 204 -10.03 -8.15 -24.51
C ARG A 204 -11.16 -7.76 -23.57
N ASP A 205 -11.86 -6.66 -23.87
CA ASP A 205 -12.98 -6.24 -23.03
C ASP A 205 -14.06 -7.33 -23.02
N GLU A 206 -14.37 -7.83 -21.82
CA GLU A 206 -15.09 -9.07 -21.60
C GLU A 206 -16.55 -8.80 -21.23
N LEU A 207 -17.45 -9.56 -21.86
CA LEU A 207 -18.90 -9.50 -21.64
C LEU A 207 -19.44 -10.76 -20.98
N ASP A 208 -18.70 -11.86 -21.06
CA ASP A 208 -19.13 -13.15 -20.53
C ASP A 208 -19.12 -13.16 -19.00
N GLN A 209 -20.31 -13.35 -18.42
CA GLN A 209 -20.51 -13.42 -16.99
C GLN A 209 -19.76 -14.60 -16.35
N GLU A 210 -19.59 -15.72 -17.05
CA GLU A 210 -18.85 -16.86 -16.53
C GLU A 210 -17.36 -16.56 -16.42
N ARG A 211 -16.81 -15.79 -17.37
CA ARG A 211 -15.42 -15.31 -17.29
C ARG A 211 -15.23 -14.30 -16.16
N HIS A 212 -16.22 -13.45 -15.90
CA HIS A 212 -16.20 -12.57 -14.73
C HIS A 212 -16.22 -13.38 -13.43
N ARG A 213 -17.08 -14.42 -13.32
CA ARG A 213 -17.13 -15.30 -12.14
C ARG A 213 -15.79 -16.01 -11.92
N ARG A 214 -15.17 -16.58 -12.97
CA ARG A 214 -13.84 -17.21 -12.86
C ARG A 214 -12.76 -16.22 -12.42
N ALA A 215 -12.77 -15.00 -12.96
CA ALA A 215 -11.82 -13.97 -12.56
C ALA A 215 -12.00 -13.58 -11.08
N LEU A 216 -13.24 -13.39 -10.62
CA LEU A 216 -13.53 -13.11 -9.21
C LEU A 216 -13.08 -14.25 -8.31
N LEU A 217 -13.35 -15.51 -8.68
CA LEU A 217 -12.88 -16.68 -7.94
C LEU A 217 -11.37 -16.70 -7.80
N SER A 218 -10.64 -16.44 -8.90
CA SER A 218 -9.18 -16.37 -8.89
C SER A 218 -8.66 -15.27 -7.97
N ILE A 219 -9.30 -14.09 -7.98
CA ILE A 219 -8.92 -12.97 -7.11
C ILE A 219 -9.18 -13.31 -5.64
N THR A 220 -10.36 -13.85 -5.32
CA THR A 220 -10.72 -14.17 -3.93
C THR A 220 -9.91 -15.33 -3.37
N GLU A 221 -9.53 -16.31 -4.20
CA GLU A 221 -8.61 -17.37 -3.80
C GLU A 221 -7.22 -16.81 -3.49
N GLU A 222 -6.68 -15.93 -4.35
CA GLU A 222 -5.40 -15.27 -4.09
C GLU A 222 -5.43 -14.44 -2.80
N LEU A 223 -6.50 -13.68 -2.57
CA LEU A 223 -6.68 -12.90 -1.34
C LEU A 223 -6.80 -13.80 -0.11
N GLY A 224 -7.57 -14.89 -0.20
CA GLY A 224 -7.73 -15.86 0.88
C GLY A 224 -6.40 -16.48 1.28
N VAL A 225 -5.63 -16.99 0.31
CA VAL A 225 -4.29 -17.56 0.55
C VAL A 225 -3.36 -16.54 1.19
N ARG A 226 -3.32 -15.30 0.67
CA ARG A 226 -2.47 -14.24 1.24
C ARG A 226 -2.85 -13.90 2.67
N MET A 227 -4.14 -13.74 2.96
CA MET A 227 -4.63 -13.43 4.30
C MET A 227 -4.33 -14.55 5.30
N ARG A 228 -4.56 -15.81 4.91
CA ARG A 228 -4.23 -16.97 5.77
C ARG A 228 -2.73 -17.14 5.98
N GLY A 229 -1.90 -16.83 4.96
CA GLY A 229 -0.45 -16.82 5.09
C GLY A 229 0.11 -15.74 6.04
N THR A 230 -0.70 -14.74 6.40
CA THR A 230 -0.35 -13.69 7.36
C THR A 230 -1.25 -13.69 8.59
N ASP A 231 -1.96 -14.79 8.86
CA ASP A 231 -2.90 -14.94 9.99
C ASP A 231 -3.89 -13.78 10.16
N GLN A 232 -4.40 -13.27 9.03
CA GLN A 232 -5.33 -12.16 8.97
C GLN A 232 -6.69 -12.59 8.41
N VAL A 233 -7.73 -11.84 8.78
CA VAL A 233 -9.07 -11.94 8.18
C VAL A 233 -9.61 -10.55 7.89
N CYS A 234 -10.52 -10.43 6.92
CA CYS A 234 -11.10 -9.14 6.54
C CYS A 234 -12.52 -8.97 7.06
N ARG A 235 -12.93 -7.72 7.32
CA ARG A 235 -14.31 -7.36 7.74
C ARG A 235 -15.19 -6.92 6.59
N SER A 236 -14.59 -6.54 5.47
CA SER A 236 -15.33 -6.05 4.31
C SER A 236 -14.59 -6.32 3.02
N LEU A 237 -15.35 -6.42 1.94
CA LEU A 237 -14.84 -6.57 0.57
C LEU A 237 -15.34 -5.42 -0.28
N THR A 238 -14.40 -4.81 -1.01
CA THR A 238 -14.65 -3.77 -2.00
C THR A 238 -14.37 -4.33 -3.39
N LEU A 239 -15.40 -4.45 -4.24
CA LEU A 239 -15.25 -4.78 -5.66
C LEU A 239 -15.21 -3.49 -6.48
N THR A 240 -14.20 -3.37 -7.32
CA THR A 240 -14.08 -2.32 -8.34
C THR A 240 -14.10 -2.95 -9.73
N VAL A 241 -15.05 -2.53 -10.54
CA VAL A 241 -15.19 -2.93 -11.94
C VAL A 241 -14.71 -1.79 -12.81
N ARG A 242 -13.74 -2.04 -13.68
CA ARG A 242 -13.24 -1.08 -14.68
C ARG A 242 -13.78 -1.45 -16.05
N TYR A 243 -14.47 -0.52 -16.69
CA TYR A 243 -15.11 -0.73 -17.99
C TYR A 243 -14.19 -0.36 -19.17
N ALA A 244 -14.64 -0.69 -20.38
CA ALA A 244 -13.91 -0.40 -21.63
C ALA A 244 -13.67 1.12 -21.85
N ASP A 245 -14.60 1.96 -21.40
CA ASP A 245 -14.49 3.43 -21.46
C ASP A 245 -13.57 4.04 -20.38
N ARG A 246 -12.91 3.18 -19.57
CA ARG A 246 -12.07 3.52 -18.41
C ARG A 246 -12.82 4.10 -17.22
N SER A 247 -14.16 4.18 -17.27
CA SER A 247 -14.94 4.47 -16.07
C SER A 247 -14.86 3.29 -15.09
N THR A 248 -15.15 3.55 -13.82
CA THR A 248 -15.06 2.56 -12.75
C THR A 248 -16.27 2.64 -11.84
N THR A 249 -16.84 1.49 -11.50
CA THR A 249 -17.84 1.37 -10.43
C THR A 249 -17.24 0.61 -9.27
N THR A 250 -17.35 1.17 -8.07
CA THR A 250 -16.86 0.55 -6.83
C THR A 250 -18.01 0.33 -5.86
N ARG A 251 -18.09 -0.87 -5.29
CA ARG A 251 -19.06 -1.23 -4.24
C ARG A 251 -18.35 -1.97 -3.12
N THR A 252 -18.63 -1.56 -1.90
CA THR A 252 -18.13 -2.19 -0.67
C THR A 252 -19.27 -2.87 0.05
N ARG A 253 -19.01 -4.07 0.58
CA ARG A 253 -19.93 -4.80 1.44
C ARG A 253 -19.20 -5.32 2.66
N ALA A 254 -19.78 -5.07 3.83
CA ALA A 254 -19.33 -5.70 5.07
C ALA A 254 -19.69 -7.19 5.06
N LEU A 255 -18.78 -8.00 5.60
CA LEU A 255 -19.00 -9.41 5.85
C LEU A 255 -19.81 -9.58 7.14
N THR A 256 -20.67 -10.60 7.19
CA THR A 256 -21.40 -10.93 8.42
C THR A 256 -20.43 -11.29 9.55
N GLU A 257 -19.37 -12.02 9.20
CA GLU A 257 -18.28 -12.41 10.10
C GLU A 257 -16.94 -12.14 9.41
N PRO A 258 -15.93 -11.65 10.15
CA PRO A 258 -14.61 -11.46 9.57
C PRO A 258 -14.03 -12.81 9.11
N THR A 259 -13.60 -12.90 7.85
CA THR A 259 -13.13 -14.18 7.30
C THR A 259 -12.02 -14.03 6.27
N ALA A 260 -11.23 -15.09 6.14
CA ALA A 260 -10.27 -15.30 5.05
C ALA A 260 -10.61 -16.57 4.24
N HIS A 261 -11.81 -17.15 4.45
CA HIS A 261 -12.24 -18.36 3.75
C HIS A 261 -12.57 -18.05 2.29
N SER A 262 -11.88 -18.67 1.34
CA SER A 262 -11.96 -18.26 -0.08
C SER A 262 -13.36 -18.40 -0.65
N ALA A 263 -14.08 -19.47 -0.30
CA ALA A 263 -15.45 -19.69 -0.75
C ALA A 263 -16.43 -18.61 -0.24
N ALA A 264 -16.29 -18.21 1.02
CA ALA A 264 -17.10 -17.13 1.60
C ALA A 264 -16.82 -15.78 0.92
N LEU A 265 -15.54 -15.48 0.65
CA LEU A 265 -15.13 -14.27 -0.07
C LEU A 265 -15.67 -14.27 -1.51
N ALA A 266 -15.56 -15.40 -2.23
CA ALA A 266 -16.09 -15.58 -3.58
C ALA A 266 -17.61 -15.35 -3.61
N GLY A 267 -18.35 -15.95 -2.68
CA GLY A 267 -19.80 -15.76 -2.58
C GLY A 267 -20.19 -14.30 -2.36
N VAL A 268 -19.44 -13.56 -1.55
CA VAL A 268 -19.67 -12.12 -1.32
C VAL A 268 -19.33 -11.32 -2.58
N ALA A 269 -18.20 -11.59 -3.23
CA ALA A 269 -17.80 -10.93 -4.45
C ALA A 269 -18.83 -11.14 -5.58
N TYR A 270 -19.38 -12.35 -5.73
CA TYR A 270 -20.45 -12.64 -6.67
C TYR A 270 -21.71 -11.82 -6.39
N ARG A 271 -22.14 -11.74 -5.12
CA ARG A 271 -23.32 -10.93 -4.77
C ARG A 271 -23.10 -9.44 -5.01
N ILE A 272 -21.89 -8.91 -4.79
CA ILE A 272 -21.58 -7.52 -5.15
C ILE A 272 -21.61 -7.35 -6.66
N HIS A 273 -21.03 -8.29 -7.41
CA HIS A 273 -21.02 -8.25 -8.87
C HIS A 273 -22.43 -8.31 -9.46
N GLU A 274 -23.29 -9.19 -8.95
CA GLU A 274 -24.69 -9.31 -9.37
C GLU A 274 -25.49 -8.04 -9.05
N SER A 275 -25.25 -7.40 -7.89
CA SER A 275 -25.95 -6.16 -7.50
C SER A 275 -25.54 -4.94 -8.33
N LEU A 276 -24.42 -4.99 -9.04
CA LEU A 276 -24.03 -3.95 -9.99
C LEU A 276 -24.91 -3.94 -11.24
N GLY A 277 -25.66 -5.02 -11.52
CA GLY A 277 -26.61 -5.07 -12.62
C GLY A 277 -25.97 -4.73 -13.98
N LEU A 278 -24.82 -5.33 -14.28
CA LEU A 278 -24.03 -5.04 -15.48
C LEU A 278 -24.78 -5.48 -16.76
N GLN A 279 -25.72 -4.66 -17.24
CA GLN A 279 -26.48 -4.95 -18.46
C GLN A 279 -25.61 -4.71 -19.69
N ARG A 280 -24.90 -5.75 -20.14
CA ARG A 280 -24.01 -5.74 -21.33
C ARG A 280 -22.84 -4.75 -21.24
N ALA A 281 -22.42 -4.39 -20.03
CA ALA A 281 -21.25 -3.54 -19.84
C ALA A 281 -19.97 -4.34 -20.16
N ARG A 282 -19.13 -3.81 -21.05
CA ARG A 282 -17.83 -4.40 -21.38
C ARG A 282 -16.84 -4.15 -20.25
N VAL A 283 -16.39 -5.21 -19.59
CA VAL A 283 -15.48 -5.14 -18.44
C VAL A 283 -14.04 -5.37 -18.89
N ARG A 284 -13.14 -4.47 -18.52
CA ARG A 284 -11.70 -4.58 -18.81
C ARG A 284 -10.90 -5.12 -17.65
N ALA A 285 -11.30 -4.84 -16.41
CA ALA A 285 -10.67 -5.42 -15.24
C ALA A 285 -11.62 -5.49 -14.04
N LEU A 286 -11.33 -6.44 -13.16
CA LEU A 286 -11.97 -6.63 -11.88
C LEU A 286 -10.90 -6.56 -10.78
N SER A 287 -11.11 -5.72 -9.79
CA SER A 287 -10.28 -5.64 -8.59
C SER A 287 -11.10 -5.87 -7.35
N VAL A 288 -10.63 -6.75 -6.48
CA VAL A 288 -11.23 -6.95 -5.14
C VAL A 288 -10.22 -6.52 -4.10
N ARG A 289 -10.69 -5.75 -3.12
CA ARG A 289 -9.93 -5.32 -1.96
C ARG A 289 -10.60 -5.83 -0.69
N ALA A 290 -9.86 -6.61 0.09
CA ALA A 290 -10.18 -6.96 1.46
C ALA A 290 -9.81 -5.79 2.37
N GLU A 291 -10.76 -5.27 3.14
CA GLU A 291 -10.59 -4.11 4.01
C GLU A 291 -10.93 -4.45 5.47
N GLY A 292 -10.32 -3.70 6.40
CA GLY A 292 -10.50 -3.92 7.83
C GLY A 292 -9.86 -5.23 8.27
N LEU A 293 -8.61 -5.44 7.85
CA LEU A 293 -7.85 -6.63 8.23
C LEU A 293 -7.56 -6.62 9.73
N VAL A 294 -7.87 -7.74 10.37
CA VAL A 294 -7.62 -7.99 11.79
C VAL A 294 -6.95 -9.35 11.96
N PRO A 295 -6.17 -9.56 13.04
CA PRO A 295 -5.63 -10.89 13.34
C PRO A 295 -6.75 -11.93 13.44
N ALA A 296 -6.52 -13.11 12.87
CA ALA A 296 -7.52 -14.19 12.82
C ALA A 296 -7.95 -14.65 14.23
N GLU A 297 -7.05 -14.58 15.21
CA GLU A 297 -7.33 -14.88 16.62
C GLU A 297 -8.41 -13.98 17.26
N HIS A 298 -8.59 -12.76 16.74
CA HIS A 298 -9.56 -11.78 17.22
C HIS A 298 -10.89 -11.85 16.46
N ALA A 299 -11.02 -12.77 15.51
CA ALA A 299 -12.22 -12.93 14.72
C ALA A 299 -13.17 -13.93 15.38
N THR A 300 -14.36 -13.45 15.72
CA THR A 300 -15.46 -14.30 16.15
C THR A 300 -16.06 -15.00 14.94
N HIS A 301 -16.07 -16.33 14.98
CA HIS A 301 -16.74 -17.16 14.01
C HIS A 301 -17.91 -17.90 14.68
N GLN A 302 -19.10 -17.82 14.08
CA GLN A 302 -20.23 -18.62 14.51
C GLN A 302 -20.05 -20.03 13.93
N LEU A 303 -19.81 -21.01 14.81
CA LEU A 303 -19.76 -22.41 14.38
C LEU A 303 -21.11 -22.83 13.79
N THR A 304 -21.08 -23.37 12.59
CA THR A 304 -22.24 -24.00 11.94
C THR A 304 -22.22 -25.50 12.19
N LEU A 305 -23.39 -26.10 12.35
CA LEU A 305 -23.55 -27.57 12.42
C LEU A 305 -23.50 -28.24 11.05
N ASP A 306 -23.24 -27.48 9.97
CA ASP A 306 -23.12 -27.99 8.60
C ASP A 306 -21.73 -28.61 8.37
N PRO A 307 -21.63 -29.93 8.15
CA PRO A 307 -20.35 -30.60 7.91
C PRO A 307 -19.65 -30.16 6.61
N ALA A 308 -20.36 -29.50 5.70
CA ALA A 308 -19.82 -29.05 4.42
C ALA A 308 -18.83 -27.89 4.59
N ASP A 309 -19.14 -26.91 5.46
CA ASP A 309 -18.27 -25.74 5.72
C ASP A 309 -16.95 -26.19 6.38
N ASP A 310 -17.05 -27.05 7.40
CA ASP A 310 -15.90 -27.65 8.07
C ASP A 310 -15.00 -28.42 7.10
N ARG A 311 -15.60 -29.18 6.19
CA ARG A 311 -14.86 -29.94 5.18
C ARG A 311 -14.15 -29.00 4.21
N ALA A 312 -14.82 -27.96 3.73
CA ALA A 312 -14.23 -26.98 2.81
C ALA A 312 -13.02 -26.28 3.44
N ARG A 313 -13.11 -25.87 4.71
CA ARG A 313 -11.99 -25.26 5.44
C ARG A 313 -10.82 -26.22 5.65
N ARG A 314 -11.09 -27.48 5.99
CA ARG A 314 -10.04 -28.50 6.11
C ARG A 314 -9.32 -28.71 4.78
N ILE A 315 -10.06 -28.74 3.67
CA ILE A 315 -9.50 -28.83 2.32
C ILE A 315 -8.60 -27.62 2.03
N GLU A 316 -9.05 -26.39 2.33
CA GLU A 316 -8.24 -25.19 2.14
C GLU A 316 -6.94 -25.23 2.95
N ALA A 317 -7.00 -25.62 4.22
CA ALA A 317 -5.82 -25.73 5.07
C ALA A 317 -4.81 -26.78 4.57
N VAL A 318 -5.28 -27.85 3.93
CA VAL A 318 -4.42 -28.83 3.27
C VAL A 318 -3.87 -28.28 1.95
N ALA A 319 -4.70 -27.58 1.17
CA ALA A 319 -4.31 -26.96 -0.08
C ALA A 319 -3.21 -25.91 0.11
N ASP A 320 -3.33 -25.09 1.15
CA ASP A 320 -2.34 -24.07 1.49
C ASP A 320 -1.01 -24.68 1.92
N ARG A 321 -1.04 -25.76 2.71
CA ARG A 321 0.19 -26.52 3.05
C ARG A 321 0.87 -27.09 1.81
N ALA A 322 0.11 -27.61 0.86
CA ALA A 322 0.66 -28.09 -0.40
C ALA A 322 1.25 -26.93 -1.23
N ARG A 323 0.59 -25.77 -1.29
CA ARG A 323 1.11 -24.58 -1.99
C ARG A 323 2.39 -24.04 -1.36
N ALA A 324 2.48 -24.05 -0.03
CA ALA A 324 3.68 -23.63 0.68
C ALA A 324 4.89 -24.53 0.35
N LYS A 325 4.65 -25.84 0.17
CA LYS A 325 5.71 -26.81 -0.13
C LYS A 325 6.07 -26.93 -1.61
N PHE A 326 5.09 -26.87 -2.51
CA PHE A 326 5.25 -27.18 -3.94
C PHE A 326 5.02 -25.97 -4.86
N GLY A 327 4.76 -24.79 -4.29
CA GLY A 327 4.55 -23.55 -5.01
C GLY A 327 3.07 -23.21 -5.27
N PRO A 328 2.78 -21.97 -5.70
CA PRO A 328 1.43 -21.41 -5.74
C PRO A 328 0.48 -22.08 -6.74
N ARG A 329 1.02 -22.79 -7.74
CA ARG A 329 0.24 -23.51 -8.77
C ARG A 329 0.03 -24.99 -8.45
N ALA A 330 0.51 -25.48 -7.31
CA ALA A 330 0.42 -26.90 -6.96
C ALA A 330 -1.03 -27.39 -6.82
N ILE A 331 -1.92 -26.55 -6.27
CA ILE A 331 -3.35 -26.84 -6.13
C ILE A 331 -4.15 -25.60 -6.53
N VAL A 332 -5.02 -25.77 -7.52
CA VAL A 332 -5.97 -24.75 -7.97
C VAL A 332 -7.39 -25.30 -7.89
N PRO A 333 -8.40 -24.46 -7.62
CA PRO A 333 -9.80 -24.86 -7.75
C PRO A 333 -10.07 -25.48 -9.12
N GLY A 334 -10.84 -26.58 -9.17
CA GLY A 334 -11.10 -27.32 -10.41
C GLY A 334 -11.76 -26.46 -11.51
N SER A 335 -12.54 -25.45 -11.12
CA SER A 335 -13.12 -24.46 -12.04
C SER A 335 -12.11 -23.48 -12.66
N LEU A 336 -10.89 -23.44 -12.13
CA LEU A 336 -9.74 -22.67 -12.63
C LEU A 336 -8.68 -23.56 -13.29
N ALA A 337 -8.82 -24.88 -13.20
CA ALA A 337 -8.00 -25.82 -13.96
C ALA A 337 -8.48 -25.78 -15.42
N ALA A 338 -7.64 -25.21 -16.29
CA ALA A 338 -7.82 -25.22 -17.74
C ALA A 338 -6.95 -26.31 -18.35
#